data_AF-A0A387HE77-F1
#
_entry.id   AF-A0A387HE77-F1
#
_cell.length_a   1.000
_cell.length_b   1.000
_cell.length_c   1.000
_cell.angle_alpha   90.00
_cell.angle_beta   90.00
_cell.angle_gamma   90.00
#
_symmetry.space_group_name_H-M   'P 1'
#
loop_
_entity.id
_entity.type
_entity.pdbx_description
1 polymer ?
#
loop_
_entity_poly.entity_id
_entity_poly.type
_entity_poly.pdbx_seq_one_letter_code
_entity_poly.pdbx_strand_id
1 'polypeptide(L)'
;MGTAAPTPDATRPGGGVDPPPAHPSVETFGAFLDSGVLGVKRIAALEKWLGGVNIRVGHTYLPGNTWSDIEGRAGFLDAWAAWRGERTDRTLVLNVPMQALNEAGVPDVRVRRLLAEGAAGRFDEHYTRLAQRLVELKIPDTVIVLGWEMNGTTYTHRCGPDPAAWKAYWRRAVAAMRAVPGQKFRFDFAPSRGRDAVPWTECYPGDDVVDIIGMDSYDQPPGQDFDRQITEPYGLQQHVDFAAAHHKPISYPEWGLFRNGDNPEYMRRMLAWMDAHKPVYNTITDYCPHGVWECEDNPRSSEVYRALLYGRTDATAQPSTPVSPQPSVPVGPKPTTPPSPLPPTPPVAPTPPGKCAPVDLGSWAEYWIGGKLCLRFDWFSRRS
;
A
#
# COMPACT_ATOMS: atom_id res chain seq x y z
N MET A 1 17.86 -14.70 49.80
CA MET A 1 18.20 -13.52 48.97
C MET A 1 18.53 -14.01 47.57
N GLY A 2 17.84 -13.72 46.49
CA GLY A 2 16.57 -13.08 46.21
C GLY A 2 16.24 -13.57 44.80
N THR A 3 15.14 -14.30 44.63
CA THR A 3 14.73 -14.81 43.33
C THR A 3 14.24 -13.62 42.50
N ALA A 4 15.08 -13.13 41.61
CA ALA A 4 14.69 -12.14 40.61
C ALA A 4 13.94 -12.85 39.49
N ALA A 5 12.68 -12.49 39.34
CA ALA A 5 11.81 -12.88 38.23
C ALA A 5 12.39 -12.39 36.89
N PRO A 6 12.23 -13.14 35.79
CA PRO A 6 12.42 -12.56 34.47
C PRO A 6 11.26 -11.58 34.21
N THR A 7 11.63 -10.33 34.03
CA THR A 7 10.79 -9.23 33.54
C THR A 7 10.07 -9.63 32.24
N PRO A 8 8.80 -9.23 32.06
CA PRO A 8 8.03 -9.56 30.87
C PRO A 8 8.62 -8.84 29.67
N ASP A 9 8.94 -9.62 28.64
CA ASP A 9 9.35 -9.12 27.33
C ASP A 9 8.21 -8.26 26.76
N ALA A 10 8.57 -7.06 26.30
CA ALA A 10 7.62 -6.08 25.81
C ALA A 10 6.88 -6.65 24.59
N THR A 11 5.56 -6.76 24.73
CA THR A 11 4.62 -7.23 23.73
C THR A 11 4.82 -6.48 22.40
N ARG A 12 5.29 -7.19 21.38
CA ARG A 12 5.21 -6.79 19.97
C ARG A 12 3.77 -7.01 19.50
N PRO A 13 3.01 -5.99 19.06
CA PRO A 13 1.78 -6.23 18.32
C PRO A 13 2.10 -6.19 16.82
N GLY A 14 1.96 -7.31 16.11
CA GLY A 14 2.16 -7.33 14.65
C GLY A 14 2.55 -8.71 14.13
N GLY A 15 1.62 -9.65 14.18
CA GLY A 15 1.81 -11.01 13.68
C GLY A 15 0.56 -11.86 13.86
N GLY A 16 -0.62 -11.26 13.72
CA GLY A 16 -1.90 -11.96 13.79
C GLY A 16 -2.32 -12.41 12.39
N VAL A 17 -2.26 -13.72 12.16
CA VAL A 17 -2.91 -14.43 11.05
C VAL A 17 -4.40 -14.58 11.39
N ASP A 18 -5.07 -13.47 11.66
CA ASP A 18 -6.50 -13.52 11.94
C ASP A 18 -7.24 -13.66 10.61
N PRO A 19 -8.21 -14.61 10.51
CA PRO A 19 -9.07 -14.66 9.35
C PRO A 19 -9.79 -13.31 9.22
N PRO A 20 -9.91 -12.76 7.99
CA PRO A 20 -10.53 -11.48 7.80
C PRO A 20 -11.93 -11.44 8.41
N PRO A 21 -12.37 -10.27 8.88
CA PRO A 21 -13.76 -10.10 9.24
C PRO A 21 -14.66 -10.47 8.06
N ALA A 22 -15.82 -11.05 8.36
CA ALA A 22 -16.82 -11.42 7.35
C ALA A 22 -17.18 -10.26 6.41
N HIS A 23 -17.02 -9.02 6.88
CA HIS A 23 -17.11 -7.78 6.11
C HIS A 23 -16.03 -6.76 6.54
N PRO A 24 -14.94 -6.55 5.76
CA PRO A 24 -13.88 -5.58 6.07
C PRO A 24 -14.40 -4.13 5.97
N SER A 25 -14.20 -3.21 6.91
CA SER A 25 -14.80 -1.86 6.92
C SER A 25 -14.19 -0.86 5.91
N VAL A 26 -13.84 -1.30 4.71
CA VAL A 26 -13.38 -0.45 3.62
C VAL A 26 -14.50 0.52 3.20
N GLU A 27 -14.51 1.71 3.80
CA GLU A 27 -15.61 2.69 3.70
C GLU A 27 -15.54 3.54 2.43
N THR A 28 -14.34 3.73 1.87
CA THR A 28 -14.10 4.58 0.71
C THR A 28 -13.38 3.79 -0.37
N PHE A 29 -14.14 3.13 -1.23
CA PHE A 29 -13.60 2.32 -2.33
C PHE A 29 -14.25 2.67 -3.67
N GLY A 30 -13.58 2.22 -4.72
CA GLY A 30 -14.04 2.32 -6.10
C GLY A 30 -13.37 1.29 -7.00
N ALA A 31 -13.44 1.54 -8.30
CA ALA A 31 -12.81 0.70 -9.30
C ALA A 31 -12.36 1.53 -10.49
N PHE A 32 -11.28 1.08 -11.15
CA PHE A 32 -11.00 1.46 -12.52
C PHE A 32 -11.67 0.45 -13.47
N LEU A 33 -12.57 0.95 -14.32
CA LEU A 33 -13.41 0.15 -15.22
C LEU A 33 -13.35 0.59 -16.68
N ASP A 34 -12.49 1.56 -17.00
CA ASP A 34 -12.25 2.27 -18.27
C ASP A 34 -12.06 3.77 -17.98
N SER A 35 -11.21 4.46 -18.75
CA SER A 35 -10.96 5.88 -18.50
C SER A 35 -12.12 6.78 -18.93
N GLY A 36 -12.89 6.36 -19.92
CA GLY A 36 -13.91 7.15 -20.59
C GLY A 36 -15.28 7.11 -19.94
N VAL A 37 -16.29 7.49 -20.74
CA VAL A 37 -17.71 7.44 -20.35
C VAL A 37 -18.16 6.01 -20.00
N LEU A 38 -17.51 5.00 -20.57
CA LEU A 38 -17.82 3.61 -20.28
C LEU A 38 -17.49 3.26 -18.82
N GLY A 39 -16.37 3.77 -18.29
CA GLY A 39 -16.00 3.60 -16.89
C GLY A 39 -17.08 4.13 -15.94
N VAL A 40 -17.56 5.34 -16.18
CA VAL A 40 -18.67 5.95 -15.40
C VAL A 40 -19.94 5.07 -15.43
N LYS A 41 -20.32 4.55 -16.60
CA LYS A 41 -21.48 3.66 -16.73
C LYS A 41 -21.28 2.32 -16.01
N ARG A 42 -20.06 1.80 -16.04
CA ARG A 42 -19.69 0.53 -15.42
C ARG A 42 -19.68 0.60 -13.89
N ILE A 43 -19.39 1.77 -13.30
CA ILE A 43 -19.53 1.97 -11.85
C ILE A 43 -20.94 1.60 -11.38
N ALA A 44 -21.99 2.11 -12.03
CA ALA A 44 -23.36 1.77 -11.66
C ALA A 44 -23.70 0.27 -11.83
N ALA A 45 -23.10 -0.39 -12.82
CA ALA A 45 -23.27 -1.81 -13.04
C ALA A 45 -22.53 -2.65 -11.98
N LEU A 46 -21.33 -2.23 -11.57
CA LEU A 46 -20.57 -2.83 -10.49
C LEU A 46 -21.30 -2.67 -9.14
N GLU A 47 -21.85 -1.48 -8.85
CA GLU A 47 -22.69 -1.23 -7.67
C GLU A 47 -23.84 -2.24 -7.58
N LYS A 48 -24.55 -2.45 -8.70
CA LYS A 48 -25.64 -3.43 -8.80
C LYS A 48 -25.15 -4.86 -8.59
N TRP A 49 -24.01 -5.24 -9.19
CA TRP A 49 -23.45 -6.58 -9.02
C TRP A 49 -23.07 -6.87 -7.57
N LEU A 50 -22.54 -5.86 -6.86
CA LEU A 50 -22.25 -5.88 -5.43
C LEU A 50 -23.51 -5.72 -4.54
N GLY A 51 -24.72 -5.82 -5.07
CA GLY A 51 -25.94 -5.79 -4.25
C GLY A 51 -26.36 -4.38 -3.81
N GLY A 52 -26.08 -3.38 -4.65
CA GLY A 52 -26.49 -1.99 -4.43
C GLY A 52 -25.56 -1.21 -3.51
N VAL A 53 -24.27 -1.55 -3.50
CA VAL A 53 -23.28 -0.77 -2.72
C VAL A 53 -23.17 0.65 -3.23
N ASN A 54 -22.70 1.54 -2.36
CA ASN A 54 -22.41 2.93 -2.71
C ASN A 54 -20.92 3.09 -3.03
N ILE A 55 -20.56 3.15 -4.32
CA ILE A 55 -19.19 3.44 -4.74
C ILE A 55 -18.95 4.95 -4.67
N ARG A 56 -17.96 5.33 -3.85
CA ARG A 56 -17.63 6.74 -3.58
C ARG A 56 -16.39 7.23 -4.32
N VAL A 57 -15.57 6.33 -4.85
CA VAL A 57 -14.32 6.68 -5.53
C VAL A 57 -14.45 6.39 -7.01
N GLY A 58 -14.35 7.43 -7.83
CA GLY A 58 -14.16 7.30 -9.27
C GLY A 58 -12.68 7.36 -9.58
N HIS A 59 -12.17 6.42 -10.38
CA HIS A 59 -10.75 6.37 -10.74
C HIS A 59 -10.58 6.24 -12.24
N THR A 60 -9.69 7.06 -12.79
CA THR A 60 -9.42 7.14 -14.24
C THR A 60 -8.01 7.66 -14.51
N TYR A 61 -7.55 7.50 -15.75
CA TYR A 61 -6.22 7.88 -16.23
C TYR A 61 -6.34 8.87 -17.37
N LEU A 62 -5.56 9.94 -17.31
CA LEU A 62 -5.26 10.71 -18.51
C LEU A 62 -4.36 9.91 -19.45
N PRO A 63 -4.62 9.95 -20.78
CA PRO A 63 -3.66 9.44 -21.73
C PRO A 63 -2.37 10.27 -21.65
N GLY A 64 -1.26 9.64 -22.03
CA GLY A 64 0.07 10.26 -21.96
C GLY A 64 0.81 10.32 -23.30
N ASN A 65 0.13 10.13 -24.43
CA ASN A 65 0.78 10.10 -25.74
C ASN A 65 1.29 11.49 -26.15
N THR A 66 0.50 12.52 -25.87
CA THR A 66 0.81 13.92 -26.16
C THR A 66 0.62 14.79 -24.92
N TRP A 67 1.18 16.01 -24.94
CA TRP A 67 0.88 17.00 -23.89
C TRP A 67 -0.59 17.40 -23.86
N SER A 68 -1.28 17.40 -25.01
CA SER A 68 -2.72 17.70 -25.08
C SER A 68 -3.54 16.69 -24.28
N ASP A 69 -3.10 15.43 -24.23
CA ASP A 69 -3.76 14.39 -23.45
C ASP A 69 -3.65 14.68 -21.94
N ILE A 70 -2.43 15.02 -21.48
CA ILE A 70 -2.12 15.35 -20.09
C ILE A 70 -2.81 16.64 -19.64
N GLU A 71 -3.07 17.56 -20.56
CA GLU A 71 -3.86 18.78 -20.30
C GLU A 71 -5.36 18.51 -20.12
N GLY A 72 -5.80 17.26 -20.21
CA GLY A 72 -7.20 16.87 -20.01
C GLY A 72 -8.10 17.10 -21.23
N ARG A 73 -7.52 17.18 -22.43
CA ARG A 73 -8.27 17.43 -23.69
C ARG A 73 -8.77 16.16 -24.39
N ALA A 74 -8.66 15.00 -23.73
CA ALA A 74 -9.13 13.72 -24.24
C ALA A 74 -10.67 13.56 -24.25
N GLY A 75 -11.43 14.51 -23.70
CA GLY A 75 -12.88 14.60 -23.86
C GLY A 75 -13.74 13.71 -22.96
N PHE A 76 -13.16 13.04 -21.96
CA PHE A 76 -13.92 12.22 -21.01
C PHE A 76 -14.07 12.82 -19.61
N LEU A 77 -13.29 13.85 -19.26
CA LEU A 77 -13.33 14.45 -17.92
C LEU A 77 -14.70 15.06 -17.58
N ASP A 78 -15.45 15.54 -18.57
CA ASP A 78 -16.80 16.08 -18.35
C ASP A 78 -17.77 15.03 -17.77
N ALA A 79 -17.64 13.76 -18.17
CA ALA A 79 -18.47 12.67 -17.64
C ALA A 79 -18.12 12.33 -16.19
N TRP A 80 -16.83 12.30 -15.86
CA TRP A 80 -16.37 12.11 -14.48
C TRP A 80 -16.71 13.30 -13.58
N ALA A 81 -16.62 14.51 -14.12
CA ALA A 81 -17.03 15.73 -13.43
C ALA A 81 -18.52 15.71 -13.10
N ALA A 82 -19.37 15.29 -14.05
CA ALA A 82 -20.79 15.09 -13.80
C ALA A 82 -21.02 14.04 -12.70
N TRP A 83 -20.37 12.87 -12.80
CA TRP A 83 -20.49 11.80 -11.80
C TRP A 83 -20.07 12.24 -10.40
N ARG A 84 -18.93 12.93 -10.25
CA ARG A 84 -18.50 13.50 -8.95
C ARG A 84 -19.41 14.64 -8.50
N GLY A 85 -20.03 15.38 -9.42
CA GLY A 85 -20.93 16.49 -9.12
C GLY A 85 -22.28 16.06 -8.55
N GLU A 86 -22.71 14.82 -8.80
CA GLU A 86 -24.00 14.28 -8.32
C GLU A 86 -24.06 14.11 -6.80
N ARG A 87 -22.92 13.89 -6.14
CA ARG A 87 -22.86 13.67 -4.68
C ARG A 87 -21.61 14.27 -4.06
N THR A 88 -21.75 14.89 -2.89
CA THR A 88 -20.64 15.56 -2.19
C THR A 88 -19.69 14.60 -1.48
N ASP A 89 -20.10 13.35 -1.27
CA ASP A 89 -19.27 12.30 -0.66
C ASP A 89 -18.46 11.50 -1.69
N ARG A 90 -18.59 11.82 -2.99
CA ARG A 90 -17.77 11.23 -4.05
C ARG A 90 -16.43 11.94 -4.18
N THR A 91 -15.38 11.15 -4.40
CA THR A 91 -14.04 11.62 -4.74
C THR A 91 -13.69 11.16 -6.15
N LEU A 92 -13.09 12.03 -6.95
CA LEU A 92 -12.44 11.65 -8.20
C LEU A 92 -10.93 11.51 -7.95
N VAL A 93 -10.38 10.39 -8.35
CA VAL A 93 -8.95 10.08 -8.38
C VAL A 93 -8.52 10.06 -9.85
N LEU A 94 -7.51 10.85 -10.18
CA LEU A 94 -7.02 11.01 -11.54
C LEU A 94 -5.53 10.70 -11.60
N ASN A 95 -5.16 9.64 -12.31
CA ASN A 95 -3.77 9.36 -12.65
C ASN A 95 -3.32 10.29 -13.79
N VAL A 96 -2.26 11.05 -13.52
CA VAL A 96 -1.73 12.09 -14.43
C VAL A 96 -0.29 11.74 -14.80
N PRO A 97 0.00 11.47 -16.08
CA PRO A 97 1.37 11.25 -16.52
C PRO A 97 2.22 12.49 -16.26
N MET A 98 3.45 12.27 -15.82
CA MET A 98 4.40 13.39 -15.66
C MET A 98 5.15 13.72 -16.96
N GLN A 99 4.92 12.96 -18.03
CA GLN A 99 5.65 13.16 -19.28
C GLN A 99 4.84 12.63 -20.47
N ALA A 100 4.77 13.44 -21.54
CA ALA A 100 4.23 12.97 -22.82
C ALA A 100 5.12 11.88 -23.44
N LEU A 101 4.54 11.09 -24.36
CA LEU A 101 5.11 9.81 -24.84
C LEU A 101 5.27 8.80 -23.69
N ASN A 102 4.28 8.76 -22.79
CA ASN A 102 4.40 8.10 -21.49
C ASN A 102 4.80 6.62 -21.57
N GLU A 103 4.35 5.89 -22.60
CA GLU A 103 4.64 4.46 -22.77
C GLU A 103 5.42 4.16 -24.06
N ALA A 104 6.07 5.17 -24.64
CA ALA A 104 6.73 5.04 -25.95
C ALA A 104 8.09 4.31 -25.92
N GLY A 105 8.45 3.65 -24.81
CA GLY A 105 9.73 2.94 -24.69
C GLY A 105 10.96 3.85 -24.80
N VAL A 106 10.86 5.09 -24.29
CA VAL A 106 11.93 6.10 -24.40
C VAL A 106 13.18 5.64 -23.63
N PRO A 107 14.40 5.64 -24.22
CA PRO A 107 15.61 5.21 -23.53
C PRO A 107 16.01 6.09 -22.33
N ASP A 108 16.65 5.51 -21.31
CA ASP A 108 17.00 6.19 -20.05
C ASP A 108 17.82 7.48 -20.24
N VAL A 109 18.73 7.52 -21.21
CA VAL A 109 19.51 8.74 -21.52
C VAL A 109 18.60 9.89 -21.91
N ARG A 110 17.53 9.60 -22.66
CA ARG A 110 16.53 10.59 -23.07
C ARG A 110 15.57 10.90 -21.93
N VAL A 111 15.18 9.92 -21.12
CA VAL A 111 14.39 10.17 -19.91
C VAL A 111 15.12 11.07 -18.92
N ARG A 112 16.39 10.79 -18.60
CA ARG A 112 17.20 11.67 -17.73
C ARG A 112 17.21 13.10 -18.24
N ARG A 113 17.35 13.30 -19.56
CA ARG A 113 17.23 14.64 -20.15
C ARG A 113 15.85 15.23 -19.86
N LEU A 114 14.77 14.53 -20.21
CA LEU A 114 13.37 14.93 -19.94
C LEU A 114 13.12 15.32 -18.48
N LEU A 115 13.63 14.54 -17.52
CA LEU A 115 13.55 14.86 -16.10
C LEU A 115 14.26 16.18 -15.77
N ALA A 116 15.47 16.40 -16.30
CA ALA A 116 16.17 17.68 -16.13
C ALA A 116 15.43 18.85 -16.82
N GLU A 117 14.74 18.58 -17.93
CA GLU A 117 13.90 19.56 -18.63
C GLU A 117 12.72 19.99 -17.76
N GLY A 118 12.03 19.02 -17.17
CA GLY A 118 10.93 19.24 -16.24
C GLY A 118 11.37 19.90 -14.94
N ALA A 119 12.50 19.50 -14.36
CA ALA A 119 13.10 20.14 -13.18
C ALA A 119 13.42 21.63 -13.42
N ALA A 120 13.76 22.00 -14.66
CA ALA A 120 13.97 23.38 -15.08
C ALA A 120 12.66 24.15 -15.38
N GLY A 121 11.49 23.53 -15.18
CA GLY A 121 10.18 24.16 -15.33
C GLY A 121 9.64 24.21 -16.75
N ARG A 122 10.24 23.48 -17.70
CA ARG A 122 9.86 23.58 -19.12
C ARG A 122 8.47 23.08 -19.46
N PHE A 123 7.87 22.31 -18.56
CA PHE A 123 6.57 21.67 -18.78
C PHE A 123 5.48 22.19 -17.82
N ASP A 124 5.77 23.20 -17.00
CA ASP A 124 4.87 23.70 -15.95
C ASP A 124 3.51 24.14 -16.50
N GLU A 125 3.52 24.78 -17.66
CA GLU A 125 2.31 25.29 -18.30
C GLU A 125 1.29 24.19 -18.63
N HIS A 126 1.75 22.97 -18.92
CA HIS A 126 0.85 21.83 -19.16
C HIS A 126 0.07 21.45 -17.90
N TYR A 127 0.73 21.47 -16.73
CA TYR A 127 0.09 21.19 -15.45
C TYR A 127 -0.83 22.34 -15.00
N THR A 128 -0.44 23.60 -15.26
CA THR A 128 -1.33 24.75 -15.06
C THR A 128 -2.61 24.61 -15.88
N ARG A 129 -2.50 24.22 -17.16
CA ARG A 129 -3.67 23.97 -18.04
C ARG A 129 -4.57 22.86 -17.52
N LEU A 130 -4.01 21.73 -17.09
CA LEU A 130 -4.79 20.66 -16.47
C LEU A 130 -5.53 21.16 -15.22
N ALA A 131 -4.82 21.84 -14.32
CA ALA A 131 -5.41 22.37 -13.09
C ALA A 131 -6.55 23.37 -13.37
N GLN A 132 -6.37 24.28 -14.33
CA GLN A 132 -7.43 25.19 -14.79
C GLN A 132 -8.64 24.41 -15.30
N ARG A 133 -8.43 23.40 -16.15
CA ARG A 133 -9.51 22.57 -16.69
C ARG A 133 -10.30 21.87 -15.58
N LEU A 134 -9.63 21.29 -14.59
CA LEU A 134 -10.31 20.61 -13.47
C LEU A 134 -11.13 21.59 -12.60
N VAL A 135 -10.63 22.82 -12.38
CA VAL A 135 -11.39 23.86 -11.68
C VAL A 135 -12.60 24.32 -12.50
N GLU A 136 -12.45 24.54 -13.81
CA GLU A 136 -13.53 24.91 -14.73
C GLU A 136 -14.63 23.84 -14.80
N LEU A 137 -14.24 22.57 -14.73
CA LEU A 137 -15.14 21.42 -14.63
C LEU A 137 -15.83 21.27 -13.27
N LYS A 138 -15.55 22.17 -12.32
CA LYS A 138 -16.11 22.16 -10.95
C LYS A 138 -15.75 20.89 -10.16
N ILE A 139 -14.57 20.33 -10.43
CA ILE A 139 -13.96 19.24 -9.66
C ILE A 139 -12.61 19.68 -9.04
N PRO A 140 -12.59 20.80 -8.31
CA PRO A 140 -11.35 21.38 -7.79
C PRO A 140 -10.69 20.53 -6.69
N ASP A 141 -11.39 19.53 -6.16
CA ASP A 141 -10.96 18.65 -5.07
C ASP A 141 -10.51 17.25 -5.55
N THR A 142 -10.22 17.12 -6.85
CA THR A 142 -9.67 15.89 -7.45
C THR A 142 -8.38 15.47 -6.74
N VAL A 143 -8.25 14.18 -6.43
CA VAL A 143 -7.00 13.57 -5.98
C VAL A 143 -6.15 13.26 -7.22
N ILE A 144 -4.94 13.79 -7.26
CA ILE A 144 -4.02 13.67 -8.40
C ILE A 144 -2.94 12.65 -8.07
N VAL A 145 -2.96 11.50 -8.74
CA VAL A 145 -1.87 10.51 -8.68
C VAL A 145 -0.86 10.87 -9.77
N LEU A 146 0.09 11.73 -9.41
CA LEU A 146 1.05 12.32 -10.35
C LEU A 146 2.27 11.42 -10.54
N GLY A 147 2.46 10.92 -11.77
CA GLY A 147 3.62 10.10 -12.12
C GLY A 147 3.66 8.78 -11.35
N TRP A 148 2.55 8.05 -11.32
CA TRP A 148 2.39 6.75 -10.63
C TRP A 148 3.46 5.72 -11.07
N GLU A 149 3.72 4.73 -10.22
CA GLU A 149 4.64 3.61 -10.49
C GLU A 149 6.04 4.07 -10.96
N MET A 150 6.50 5.21 -10.47
CA MET A 150 7.74 5.83 -10.91
C MET A 150 8.98 4.98 -10.64
N ASN A 151 8.91 4.03 -9.71
CA ASN A 151 9.99 3.12 -9.37
C ASN A 151 10.22 2.01 -10.39
N GLY A 152 9.33 1.83 -11.36
CA GLY A 152 9.49 0.85 -12.44
C GLY A 152 10.20 1.38 -13.68
N THR A 153 10.05 0.65 -14.79
CA THR A 153 10.71 0.96 -16.09
C THR A 153 9.76 1.34 -17.21
N THR A 154 8.46 1.12 -17.03
CA THR A 154 7.44 1.25 -18.10
C THR A 154 7.30 2.69 -18.59
N TYR A 155 7.16 3.62 -17.65
CA TYR A 155 6.77 4.98 -17.97
C TYR A 155 7.97 5.88 -18.29
N THR A 156 7.78 6.82 -19.22
CA THR A 156 8.76 7.86 -19.55
C THR A 156 8.98 8.80 -18.37
N HIS A 157 8.03 8.89 -17.42
CA HIS A 157 8.22 9.62 -16.17
C HIS A 157 8.93 8.86 -15.05
N ARG A 158 9.43 7.64 -15.30
CA ARG A 158 10.12 6.85 -14.25
C ARG A 158 11.26 7.62 -13.60
N CYS A 159 11.44 7.38 -12.30
CA CYS A 159 12.36 8.09 -11.44
C CYS A 159 13.82 7.64 -11.59
N GLY A 160 14.04 6.34 -11.82
CA GLY A 160 15.36 5.73 -11.72
C GLY A 160 16.48 6.39 -12.55
N PRO A 161 16.23 6.91 -13.76
CA PRO A 161 17.25 7.61 -14.52
C PRO A 161 17.82 8.83 -13.81
N ASP A 162 17.08 9.58 -12.98
CA ASP A 162 17.61 10.69 -12.19
C ASP A 162 16.66 11.05 -11.04
N PRO A 163 16.80 10.42 -9.85
CA PRO A 163 15.90 10.68 -8.74
C PRO A 163 15.91 12.13 -8.24
N ALA A 164 17.03 12.85 -8.36
CA ALA A 164 17.12 14.24 -7.95
C ALA A 164 16.32 15.15 -8.90
N ALA A 165 16.50 14.97 -10.21
CA ALA A 165 15.73 15.70 -11.21
C ALA A 165 14.25 15.30 -11.18
N TRP A 166 13.92 14.03 -10.93
CA TRP A 166 12.53 13.57 -10.78
C TRP A 166 11.82 14.30 -9.64
N LYS A 167 12.45 14.36 -8.45
CA LYS A 167 11.89 15.08 -7.29
C LYS A 167 11.71 16.57 -7.58
N ALA A 168 12.70 17.20 -8.20
CA ALA A 168 12.59 18.60 -8.59
C ALA A 168 11.45 18.81 -9.59
N TYR A 169 11.29 17.93 -10.58
CA TYR A 169 10.23 18.02 -11.57
C TYR A 169 8.84 17.82 -10.94
N TRP A 170 8.67 16.82 -10.08
CA TRP A 170 7.41 16.56 -9.38
C TRP A 170 6.98 17.80 -8.57
N ARG A 171 7.93 18.43 -7.85
CA ARG A 171 7.70 19.68 -7.11
C ARG A 171 7.29 20.84 -8.04
N ARG A 172 7.87 20.97 -9.23
CA ARG A 172 7.49 21.99 -10.22
C ARG A 172 6.05 21.80 -10.69
N ALA A 173 5.68 20.58 -11.06
CA ALA A 173 4.33 20.25 -11.49
C ALA A 173 3.28 20.54 -10.40
N VAL A 174 3.54 20.12 -9.15
CA VAL A 174 2.66 20.42 -8.01
C VAL A 174 2.55 21.92 -7.76
N ALA A 175 3.66 22.66 -7.81
CA ALA A 175 3.63 24.12 -7.63
C ALA A 175 2.81 24.82 -8.72
N ALA A 176 2.94 24.39 -9.99
CA ALA A 176 2.16 24.92 -11.10
C ALA A 176 0.65 24.69 -10.92
N MET A 177 0.25 23.47 -10.52
CA MET A 177 -1.16 23.16 -10.25
C MET A 177 -1.69 23.93 -9.03
N ARG A 178 -0.92 24.01 -7.94
CA ARG A 178 -1.32 24.72 -6.71
C ARG A 178 -1.45 26.24 -6.90
N ALA A 179 -0.78 26.81 -7.89
CA ALA A 179 -0.88 28.23 -8.23
C ALA A 179 -2.21 28.62 -8.90
N VAL A 180 -2.99 27.65 -9.39
CA VAL A 180 -4.29 27.90 -10.02
C VAL A 180 -5.35 28.27 -8.96
N PRO A 181 -6.00 29.44 -9.06
CA PRO A 181 -7.03 29.83 -8.11
C PRO A 181 -8.22 28.85 -8.07
N GLY A 182 -8.72 28.58 -6.86
CA GLY A 182 -9.87 27.71 -6.65
C GLY A 182 -9.56 26.23 -6.56
N GLN A 183 -8.33 25.81 -6.86
CA GLN A 183 -7.89 24.43 -6.68
C GLN A 183 -7.87 24.02 -5.20
N LYS A 184 -8.20 22.76 -4.94
CA LYS A 184 -8.16 22.07 -3.63
C LYS A 184 -7.63 20.65 -3.82
N PHE A 185 -6.74 20.44 -4.78
CA PHE A 185 -6.22 19.12 -5.12
C PHE A 185 -5.42 18.54 -3.96
N ARG A 186 -5.45 17.21 -3.86
CA ARG A 186 -4.51 16.44 -3.03
C ARG A 186 -3.60 15.65 -3.95
N PHE A 187 -2.30 15.65 -3.67
CA PHE A 187 -1.32 14.93 -4.46
C PHE A 187 -0.94 13.60 -3.80
N ASP A 188 -1.17 12.52 -4.53
CA ASP A 188 -0.90 11.16 -4.12
C ASP A 188 0.40 10.65 -4.75
N PHE A 189 1.40 10.37 -3.91
CA PHE A 189 2.65 9.74 -4.33
C PHE A 189 2.50 8.22 -4.25
N ALA A 190 2.29 7.58 -5.39
CA ALA A 190 1.97 6.15 -5.48
C ALA A 190 3.03 5.38 -6.31
N PRO A 191 3.97 4.67 -5.66
CA PRO A 191 4.87 3.74 -6.33
C PRO A 191 4.20 2.35 -6.54
N SER A 192 4.79 1.51 -7.38
CA SER A 192 4.50 0.07 -7.40
C SER A 192 5.07 -0.59 -6.15
N ARG A 193 4.39 -1.64 -5.66
CA ARG A 193 4.86 -2.46 -4.54
C ARG A 193 6.25 -3.04 -4.80
N GLY A 194 7.12 -2.95 -3.79
CA GLY A 194 8.46 -3.50 -3.81
C GLY A 194 9.48 -2.54 -4.43
N ARG A 195 10.71 -3.04 -4.61
CA ARG A 195 11.79 -2.21 -5.15
C ARG A 195 11.54 -1.82 -6.60
N ASP A 196 11.07 -2.77 -7.41
CA ASP A 196 11.12 -2.71 -8.87
C ASP A 196 12.54 -2.30 -9.35
N ALA A 197 12.67 -1.22 -10.14
CA ALA A 197 13.97 -0.77 -10.65
C ALA A 197 14.73 0.09 -9.62
N VAL A 198 14.04 0.92 -8.84
CA VAL A 198 14.67 1.82 -7.84
C VAL A 198 13.86 1.88 -6.53
N PRO A 199 14.51 1.93 -5.35
CA PRO A 199 13.83 2.20 -4.09
C PRO A 199 12.89 3.41 -4.18
N TRP A 200 11.57 3.20 -4.09
CA TRP A 200 10.62 4.31 -4.27
C TRP A 200 10.81 5.43 -3.25
N THR A 201 11.35 5.12 -2.06
CA THR A 201 11.69 6.12 -1.04
C THR A 201 12.75 7.11 -1.51
N GLU A 202 13.65 6.74 -2.43
CA GLU A 202 14.65 7.66 -3.01
C GLU A 202 14.01 8.72 -3.91
N CYS A 203 12.83 8.41 -4.43
CA CYS A 203 12.01 9.27 -5.28
C CYS A 203 11.06 10.17 -4.49
N TYR A 204 10.89 9.99 -3.16
CA TYR A 204 9.94 10.78 -2.39
C TYR A 204 10.25 12.30 -2.44
N PRO A 205 9.34 13.16 -2.95
CA PRO A 205 9.63 14.56 -3.25
C PRO A 205 9.48 15.53 -2.07
N GLY A 206 8.96 15.05 -0.93
CA GLY A 206 8.89 15.78 0.34
C GLY A 206 7.48 16.02 0.88
N ASP A 207 7.38 16.18 2.21
CA ASP A 207 6.11 16.30 2.95
C ASP A 207 5.30 17.55 2.61
N ASP A 208 5.96 18.61 2.14
CA ASP A 208 5.32 19.89 1.83
C ASP A 208 4.54 19.84 0.50
N VAL A 209 4.85 18.87 -0.36
CA VAL A 209 4.25 18.74 -1.69
C VAL A 209 3.41 17.47 -1.85
N VAL A 210 3.56 16.47 -0.97
CA VAL A 210 2.77 15.23 -0.96
C VAL A 210 1.67 15.30 0.10
N ASP A 211 0.43 14.97 -0.28
CA ASP A 211 -0.72 14.95 0.63
C ASP A 211 -1.09 13.52 1.08
N ILE A 212 -0.87 12.53 0.22
CA ILE A 212 -1.18 11.10 0.44
C ILE A 212 0.02 10.27 -0.04
N ILE A 213 0.37 9.22 0.71
CA ILE A 213 1.36 8.24 0.25
C ILE A 213 0.61 6.98 -0.16
N GLY A 214 0.42 6.80 -1.46
CA GLY A 214 -0.23 5.62 -2.04
C GLY A 214 0.72 4.45 -2.27
N MET A 215 0.17 3.39 -2.83
CA MET A 215 0.90 2.22 -3.32
C MET A 215 0.02 1.47 -4.31
N ASP A 216 0.59 1.10 -5.45
CA ASP A 216 -0.04 0.23 -6.44
C ASP A 216 0.40 -1.22 -6.18
N SER A 217 -0.54 -2.12 -5.95
CA SER A 217 -0.25 -3.51 -5.53
C SER A 217 -1.09 -4.54 -6.27
N TYR A 218 -0.41 -5.38 -7.03
CA TYR A 218 -1.00 -6.51 -7.74
C TYR A 218 -0.46 -7.85 -7.22
N ASP A 219 -1.22 -8.92 -7.44
CA ASP A 219 -0.82 -10.28 -7.10
C ASP A 219 0.21 -10.84 -8.10
N GLN A 220 1.42 -10.31 -8.02
CA GLN A 220 2.51 -10.71 -8.89
C GLN A 220 3.84 -10.83 -8.14
N PRO A 221 4.79 -11.63 -8.66
CA PRO A 221 6.16 -11.64 -8.16
C PRO A 221 6.88 -10.28 -8.35
N PRO A 222 7.83 -9.93 -7.46
CA PRO A 222 8.22 -10.67 -6.25
C PRO A 222 7.09 -10.64 -5.19
N GLY A 223 7.07 -11.65 -4.30
CA GLY A 223 5.97 -11.87 -3.36
C GLY A 223 4.97 -12.93 -3.83
N GLN A 224 5.42 -14.20 -3.80
CA GLN A 224 4.63 -15.36 -4.24
C GLN A 224 3.37 -15.59 -3.40
N ASP A 225 3.44 -15.27 -2.10
CA ASP A 225 2.31 -15.20 -1.19
C ASP A 225 2.18 -13.78 -0.60
N PHE A 226 1.04 -13.50 0.01
CA PHE A 226 0.73 -12.17 0.54
C PHE A 226 1.64 -11.78 1.73
N ASP A 227 2.11 -12.72 2.55
CA ASP A 227 3.04 -12.41 3.66
C ASP A 227 4.37 -11.86 3.14
N ARG A 228 4.83 -12.39 2.01
CA ARG A 228 6.01 -11.84 1.33
C ARG A 228 5.74 -10.47 0.75
N GLN A 229 4.55 -10.19 0.22
CA GLN A 229 4.20 -8.84 -0.25
C GLN A 229 4.16 -7.80 0.88
N ILE A 230 3.83 -8.22 2.10
CA ILE A 230 3.92 -7.38 3.31
C ILE A 230 5.39 -7.12 3.68
N THR A 231 6.18 -8.19 3.78
CA THR A 231 7.49 -8.18 4.45
C THR A 231 8.68 -7.92 3.54
N GLU A 232 8.51 -7.98 2.22
CA GLU A 232 9.59 -7.69 1.29
C GLU A 232 10.06 -6.23 1.40
N PRO A 233 11.33 -5.95 1.06
CA PRO A 233 11.82 -4.58 0.97
C PRO A 233 10.92 -3.75 0.06
N TYR A 234 10.54 -2.57 0.55
CA TYR A 234 9.66 -1.63 -0.16
C TYR A 234 8.23 -2.14 -0.38
N GLY A 235 7.84 -3.20 0.34
CA GLY A 235 6.49 -3.80 0.33
C GLY A 235 5.46 -3.08 1.19
N LEU A 236 4.32 -3.74 1.45
CA LEU A 236 3.15 -3.12 2.08
C LEU A 236 3.41 -2.60 3.51
N GLN A 237 4.20 -3.31 4.32
CA GLN A 237 4.49 -2.84 5.68
C GLN A 237 5.33 -1.56 5.65
N GLN A 238 6.36 -1.53 4.81
CA GLN A 238 7.22 -0.35 4.70
C GLN A 238 6.45 0.86 4.18
N HIS A 239 5.47 0.66 3.29
CA HIS A 239 4.56 1.71 2.85
C HIS A 239 3.79 2.36 4.00
N VAL A 240 3.13 1.54 4.83
CA VAL A 240 2.39 2.00 6.02
C VAL A 240 3.32 2.69 7.02
N ASP A 241 4.48 2.10 7.30
CA ASP A 241 5.43 2.65 8.28
C ASP A 241 6.00 3.99 7.82
N PHE A 242 6.31 4.10 6.52
CA PHE A 242 6.81 5.34 5.92
C PHE A 242 5.74 6.44 5.97
N ALA A 243 4.50 6.13 5.59
CA ALA A 243 3.40 7.09 5.69
C ALA A 243 3.17 7.57 7.13
N ALA A 244 3.22 6.67 8.10
CA ALA A 244 3.13 7.02 9.51
C ALA A 244 4.28 7.93 9.96
N ALA A 245 5.52 7.63 9.58
CA ALA A 245 6.69 8.44 9.91
C ALA A 245 6.63 9.86 9.32
N HIS A 246 5.98 10.00 8.14
CA HIS A 246 5.76 11.27 7.46
C HIS A 246 4.44 11.96 7.85
N HIS A 247 3.67 11.36 8.77
CA HIS A 247 2.36 11.85 9.21
C HIS A 247 1.37 12.04 8.05
N LYS A 248 1.40 11.12 7.08
CA LYS A 248 0.54 11.14 5.90
C LYS A 248 -0.46 9.98 5.94
N PRO A 249 -1.68 10.17 5.44
CA PRO A 249 -2.59 9.06 5.17
C PRO A 249 -2.06 8.19 4.03
N ILE A 250 -2.55 6.95 3.98
CA ILE A 250 -2.27 6.00 2.89
C ILE A 250 -3.44 5.86 1.92
N SER A 251 -3.16 5.43 0.71
CA SER A 251 -4.14 5.01 -0.30
C SER A 251 -3.65 3.76 -1.04
N TYR A 252 -4.57 3.14 -1.79
CA TYR A 252 -4.24 2.12 -2.80
C TYR A 252 -4.90 2.50 -4.12
N PRO A 253 -4.27 3.38 -4.93
CA PRO A 253 -4.84 3.83 -6.21
C PRO A 253 -5.01 2.68 -7.19
N GLU A 254 -4.16 1.67 -7.12
CA GLU A 254 -4.36 0.44 -7.86
C GLU A 254 -4.15 -0.79 -6.99
N TRP A 255 -5.10 -1.71 -7.05
CA TRP A 255 -4.84 -3.06 -6.64
C TRP A 255 -5.71 -4.05 -7.41
N GLY A 256 -5.27 -5.31 -7.53
CA GLY A 256 -6.06 -6.31 -8.23
C GLY A 256 -5.29 -7.58 -8.55
N LEU A 257 -5.91 -8.42 -9.39
CA LEU A 257 -5.24 -9.60 -9.94
C LEU A 257 -4.30 -9.17 -11.08
N PHE A 258 -3.32 -10.00 -11.38
CA PHE A 258 -2.36 -9.80 -12.44
C PHE A 258 -1.74 -11.13 -12.87
N ARG A 259 -0.50 -11.43 -12.46
CA ARG A 259 0.26 -12.59 -12.96
C ARG A 259 -0.09 -13.91 -12.29
N ASN A 260 -0.66 -13.88 -11.08
CA ASN A 260 -1.04 -15.11 -10.37
C ASN A 260 -2.47 -15.57 -10.70
N GLY A 261 -3.23 -14.81 -11.50
CA GLY A 261 -4.55 -15.20 -12.02
C GLY A 261 -5.65 -15.22 -10.96
N ASP A 262 -6.55 -16.21 -11.04
CA ASP A 262 -7.66 -16.37 -10.10
C ASP A 262 -7.18 -16.70 -8.67
N ASN A 263 -6.96 -15.65 -7.88
CA ASN A 263 -6.33 -15.68 -6.56
C ASN A 263 -7.26 -15.15 -5.44
N PRO A 264 -8.17 -16.00 -4.93
CA PRO A 264 -9.11 -15.63 -3.86
C PRO A 264 -8.41 -15.26 -2.54
N GLU A 265 -7.20 -15.77 -2.29
CA GLU A 265 -6.45 -15.45 -1.07
C GLU A 265 -5.93 -14.02 -1.11
N TYR A 266 -5.40 -13.57 -2.26
CA TYR A 266 -4.98 -12.18 -2.41
C TYR A 266 -6.13 -11.20 -2.17
N MET A 267 -7.30 -11.45 -2.80
CA MET A 267 -8.49 -10.62 -2.61
C MET A 267 -8.88 -10.51 -1.13
N ARG A 268 -8.96 -11.66 -0.46
CA ARG A 268 -9.29 -11.76 0.95
C ARG A 268 -8.32 -10.95 1.81
N ARG A 269 -7.01 -11.13 1.60
CA ARG A 269 -5.97 -10.54 2.44
C ARG A 269 -5.73 -9.06 2.16
N MET A 270 -5.86 -8.61 0.92
CA MET A 270 -5.76 -7.19 0.59
C MET A 270 -6.92 -6.39 1.20
N LEU A 271 -8.15 -6.93 1.14
CA LEU A 271 -9.30 -6.32 1.81
C LEU A 271 -9.14 -6.31 3.34
N ALA A 272 -8.59 -7.37 3.94
CA ALA A 272 -8.25 -7.41 5.38
C ALA A 272 -7.18 -6.38 5.75
N TRP A 273 -6.16 -6.25 4.91
CA TRP A 273 -5.07 -5.29 5.10
C TRP A 273 -5.59 -3.84 5.08
N MET A 274 -6.45 -3.52 4.11
CA MET A 274 -7.09 -2.21 4.03
C MET A 274 -8.07 -1.96 5.17
N ASP A 275 -8.74 -2.99 5.68
CA ASP A 275 -9.55 -2.87 6.89
C ASP A 275 -8.69 -2.56 8.12
N ALA A 276 -7.52 -3.15 8.25
CA ALA A 276 -6.63 -2.89 9.38
C ALA A 276 -6.02 -1.46 9.33
N HIS A 277 -5.65 -0.98 8.14
CA HIS A 277 -4.88 0.26 7.98
C HIS A 277 -5.71 1.47 7.53
N LYS A 278 -6.99 1.28 7.16
CA LYS A 278 -7.96 2.32 6.85
C LYS A 278 -7.44 3.38 5.84
N PRO A 279 -7.09 2.97 4.59
CA PRO A 279 -6.67 3.93 3.59
C PRO A 279 -7.76 4.97 3.31
N VAL A 280 -7.37 6.21 2.98
CA VAL A 280 -8.34 7.28 2.67
C VAL A 280 -9.16 6.97 1.42
N TYR A 281 -8.62 6.14 0.52
CA TYR A 281 -9.37 5.48 -0.54
C TYR A 281 -8.62 4.25 -1.06
N ASN A 282 -9.33 3.39 -1.80
CA ASN A 282 -8.72 2.37 -2.66
C ASN A 282 -9.55 2.14 -3.91
N THR A 283 -8.94 1.62 -4.95
CA THR A 283 -9.60 1.30 -6.22
C THR A 283 -9.10 -0.03 -6.78
N ILE A 284 -10.03 -0.95 -7.01
CA ILE A 284 -9.73 -2.21 -7.68
C ILE A 284 -9.60 -1.97 -9.19
N THR A 285 -8.56 -2.51 -9.80
CA THR A 285 -8.37 -2.45 -11.25
C THR A 285 -9.06 -3.65 -11.90
N ASP A 286 -10.08 -3.39 -12.74
CA ASP A 286 -10.92 -4.46 -13.29
C ASP A 286 -11.04 -4.35 -14.81
N TYR A 287 -10.21 -5.12 -15.49
CA TYR A 287 -10.22 -5.34 -16.93
C TYR A 287 -9.61 -6.72 -17.22
N CYS A 288 -9.92 -7.32 -18.37
CA CYS A 288 -9.44 -8.68 -18.63
C CYS A 288 -8.00 -8.75 -19.13
N PRO A 289 -7.21 -9.72 -18.63
CA PRO A 289 -7.62 -10.91 -17.84
C PRO A 289 -7.56 -10.76 -16.30
N HIS A 290 -7.50 -9.55 -15.78
CA HIS A 290 -7.11 -9.22 -14.40
C HIS A 290 -8.27 -8.80 -13.46
N GLY A 291 -9.47 -8.64 -13.99
CA GLY A 291 -10.66 -8.20 -13.23
C GLY A 291 -11.37 -9.30 -12.45
N VAL A 292 -12.14 -8.89 -11.45
CA VAL A 292 -13.03 -9.76 -10.64
C VAL A 292 -14.50 -9.63 -11.04
N TRP A 293 -14.85 -8.62 -11.84
CA TRP A 293 -16.22 -8.38 -12.28
C TRP A 293 -16.36 -8.49 -13.80
N GLU A 294 -15.47 -7.88 -14.59
CA GLU A 294 -15.54 -7.95 -16.05
C GLU A 294 -15.05 -9.28 -16.61
N CYS A 295 -14.35 -10.09 -15.82
CA CYS A 295 -13.64 -11.27 -16.31
C CYS A 295 -14.19 -12.56 -15.72
N GLU A 296 -14.65 -13.44 -16.61
CA GLU A 296 -15.21 -14.74 -16.23
C GLU A 296 -14.13 -15.74 -15.79
N ASP A 297 -12.87 -15.51 -16.17
CA ASP A 297 -11.73 -16.41 -15.89
C ASP A 297 -11.23 -16.35 -14.43
N ASN A 298 -11.78 -15.46 -13.60
CA ASN A 298 -11.40 -15.29 -12.18
C ASN A 298 -12.53 -15.61 -11.18
N PRO A 299 -13.27 -16.74 -11.32
CA PRO A 299 -14.53 -16.94 -10.63
C PRO A 299 -14.41 -17.04 -9.11
N ARG A 300 -13.31 -17.59 -8.57
CA ARG A 300 -13.13 -17.73 -7.12
C ARG A 300 -12.82 -16.36 -6.48
N SER A 301 -12.04 -15.54 -7.17
CA SER A 301 -11.74 -14.16 -6.76
C SER A 301 -12.98 -13.28 -6.82
N SER A 302 -13.78 -13.42 -7.89
CA SER A 302 -15.10 -12.78 -8.00
C SER A 302 -16.02 -13.13 -6.84
N GLU A 303 -16.10 -14.42 -6.48
CA GLU A 303 -16.92 -14.88 -5.35
C GLU A 303 -16.47 -14.25 -4.03
N VAL A 304 -15.17 -14.26 -3.73
CA VAL A 304 -14.61 -13.66 -2.50
C VAL A 304 -14.86 -12.15 -2.46
N TYR A 305 -14.52 -11.44 -3.54
CA TYR A 305 -14.68 -9.98 -3.60
C TYR A 305 -16.14 -9.58 -3.42
N ARG A 306 -17.05 -10.28 -4.14
CA ARG A 306 -18.49 -10.05 -4.01
C ARG A 306 -18.96 -10.37 -2.61
N ALA A 307 -18.65 -11.53 -2.05
CA ALA A 307 -19.13 -11.93 -0.72
C ALA A 307 -18.73 -10.96 0.40
N LEU A 308 -17.50 -10.45 0.36
CA LEU A 308 -16.98 -9.53 1.38
C LEU A 308 -17.60 -8.12 1.27
N LEU A 309 -17.95 -7.69 0.05
CA LEU A 309 -18.45 -6.33 -0.22
C LEU A 309 -19.96 -6.23 -0.47
N TYR A 310 -20.68 -7.36 -0.62
CA TYR A 310 -22.08 -7.36 -1.02
C TYR A 310 -22.99 -6.60 -0.04
N GLY A 311 -23.95 -5.83 -0.58
CA GLY A 311 -25.05 -5.22 0.19
C GLY A 311 -24.66 -4.05 1.10
N ARG A 312 -23.45 -3.51 0.96
CA ARG A 312 -22.97 -2.34 1.68
C ARG A 312 -23.57 -1.03 1.17
N THR A 313 -24.79 -0.75 1.58
CA THR A 313 -25.30 0.62 1.63
C THR A 313 -24.72 1.28 2.89
N ASP A 314 -24.49 2.60 2.86
CA ASP A 314 -23.69 3.37 3.83
C ASP A 314 -23.68 2.83 5.26
N ALA A 315 -22.48 2.84 5.88
CA ALA A 315 -22.20 2.36 7.21
C ALA A 315 -23.41 2.50 8.15
N THR A 316 -24.19 1.43 8.28
CA THR A 316 -24.76 1.15 9.58
C THR A 316 -23.54 0.85 10.44
N ALA A 317 -23.00 1.91 11.04
CA ALA A 317 -22.48 1.80 12.37
C ALA A 317 -23.61 1.15 13.18
N GLN A 318 -23.66 -0.18 13.18
CA GLN A 318 -24.28 -0.86 14.28
C GLN A 318 -23.43 -0.44 15.47
N PRO A 319 -24.00 0.29 16.45
CA PRO A 319 -23.37 0.30 17.75
C PRO A 319 -23.28 -1.18 18.12
N SER A 320 -22.06 -1.69 18.29
CA SER A 320 -21.88 -2.79 19.22
C SER A 320 -22.58 -2.33 20.48
N THR A 321 -23.75 -2.92 20.75
CA THR A 321 -24.47 -2.65 21.97
C THR A 321 -23.46 -2.86 23.10
N PRO A 322 -23.22 -1.87 23.97
CA PRO A 322 -22.45 -2.15 25.17
C PRO A 322 -23.24 -3.22 25.90
N VAL A 323 -22.68 -4.43 25.98
CA VAL A 323 -23.17 -5.42 26.93
C VAL A 323 -22.93 -4.80 28.29
N SER A 324 -23.98 -4.19 28.83
CA SER A 324 -23.99 -3.66 30.18
C SER A 324 -23.66 -4.81 31.13
N PRO A 325 -22.62 -4.70 31.99
CA PRO A 325 -22.28 -5.78 32.89
C PRO A 325 -23.43 -5.99 33.87
N GLN A 326 -24.02 -7.17 33.80
CA GLN A 326 -25.04 -7.62 34.74
C GLN A 326 -24.43 -7.62 36.16
N PRO A 327 -25.10 -7.08 37.20
CA PRO A 327 -24.54 -7.03 38.54
C PRO A 327 -24.25 -8.44 39.06
N SER A 328 -22.97 -8.71 39.36
CA SER A 328 -22.54 -9.96 39.98
C SER A 328 -22.98 -9.97 41.44
N VAL A 329 -23.76 -10.97 41.83
CA VAL A 329 -24.11 -11.23 43.24
C VAL A 329 -22.81 -11.60 43.99
N PRO A 330 -22.54 -11.07 45.20
CA PRO A 330 -21.33 -11.41 45.94
C PRO A 330 -21.42 -12.84 46.48
N VAL A 331 -20.51 -13.72 46.03
CA VAL A 331 -20.31 -15.04 46.65
C VAL A 331 -19.28 -14.86 47.78
N GLY A 332 -19.67 -15.23 49.00
CA GLY A 332 -18.84 -15.12 50.20
C GLY A 332 -17.59 -16.02 50.19
N PRO A 333 -16.60 -15.75 51.07
CA PRO A 333 -15.30 -16.40 51.03
C PRO A 333 -15.36 -17.84 51.57
N LYS A 334 -14.71 -18.76 50.85
CA LYS A 334 -14.48 -20.15 51.28
C LYS A 334 -13.15 -20.27 52.06
N PRO A 335 -13.05 -21.11 53.12
CA PRO A 335 -11.91 -21.10 54.04
C PRO A 335 -10.62 -21.71 53.47
N THR A 336 -9.50 -21.11 53.89
CA THR A 336 -8.10 -21.45 53.61
C THR A 336 -7.61 -22.64 54.46
N THR A 337 -6.85 -23.55 53.87
CA THR A 337 -6.05 -24.57 54.59
C THR A 337 -4.55 -24.21 54.59
N PRO A 338 -3.78 -24.56 55.64
CA PRO A 338 -2.37 -24.14 55.80
C PRO A 338 -1.38 -25.09 55.09
N PRO A 339 -0.15 -24.63 54.76
CA PRO A 339 0.86 -25.45 54.06
C PRO A 339 1.71 -26.30 55.02
N SER A 340 2.22 -27.42 54.51
CA SER A 340 3.16 -28.33 55.19
C SER A 340 4.60 -28.15 54.66
N PRO A 341 5.67 -28.39 55.46
CA PRO A 341 7.02 -27.88 55.18
C PRO A 341 7.92 -28.82 54.34
N LEU A 342 8.90 -28.20 53.67
CA LEU A 342 9.90 -28.80 52.74
C LEU A 342 11.08 -29.52 53.45
N PRO A 343 11.68 -30.56 52.83
CA PRO A 343 13.01 -31.07 53.17
C PRO A 343 14.16 -30.49 52.27
N PRO A 344 15.44 -30.61 52.69
CA PRO A 344 16.56 -29.82 52.17
C PRO A 344 17.35 -30.46 51.01
N THR A 345 18.08 -29.62 50.26
CA THR A 345 18.89 -29.95 49.08
C THR A 345 20.36 -30.25 49.40
N PRO A 346 21.03 -31.21 48.70
CA PRO A 346 22.49 -31.31 48.62
C PRO A 346 23.10 -30.64 47.37
N PRO A 347 24.43 -30.39 47.33
CA PRO A 347 25.08 -29.43 46.43
C PRO A 347 25.40 -29.95 45.02
N VAL A 348 25.44 -29.03 44.06
CA VAL A 348 25.73 -29.25 42.63
C VAL A 348 27.24 -29.12 42.34
N ALA A 349 27.80 -30.09 41.62
CA ALA A 349 29.05 -29.97 40.88
C ALA A 349 28.75 -29.72 39.38
N PRO A 350 29.53 -28.91 38.64
CA PRO A 350 29.24 -28.60 37.25
C PRO A 350 29.85 -29.63 36.29
N THR A 351 29.06 -30.09 35.31
CA THR A 351 29.52 -30.90 34.18
C THR A 351 29.15 -30.18 32.86
N PRO A 352 30.03 -30.13 31.84
CA PRO A 352 29.95 -29.18 30.73
C PRO A 352 29.22 -29.73 29.49
N PRO A 353 28.65 -28.86 28.62
CA PRO A 353 28.11 -29.30 27.35
C PRO A 353 29.24 -29.54 26.33
N GLY A 354 29.13 -30.67 25.63
CA GLY A 354 30.12 -31.16 24.68
C GLY A 354 30.20 -30.42 23.35
N LYS A 355 31.38 -30.61 22.73
CA LYS A 355 31.74 -30.42 21.32
C LYS A 355 31.80 -28.97 20.79
N CYS A 356 32.71 -28.15 21.34
CA CYS A 356 33.48 -27.17 20.55
C CYS A 356 34.95 -27.27 20.95
N ALA A 357 35.87 -27.33 19.98
CA ALA A 357 37.30 -27.17 20.20
C ALA A 357 37.66 -25.71 19.82
N PRO A 358 38.06 -24.86 20.77
CA PRO A 358 38.41 -23.47 20.47
C PRO A 358 39.72 -23.39 19.68
N VAL A 359 39.76 -22.54 18.65
CA VAL A 359 40.98 -22.18 17.94
C VAL A 359 41.53 -20.91 18.60
N ASP A 360 42.77 -20.95 19.08
CA ASP A 360 43.48 -19.77 19.60
C ASP A 360 44.13 -19.03 18.43
N LEU A 361 43.62 -17.84 18.13
CA LEU A 361 44.13 -16.98 17.04
C LEU A 361 44.95 -15.79 17.57
N GLY A 362 45.23 -15.75 18.87
CA GLY A 362 45.96 -14.65 19.52
C GLY A 362 45.09 -13.40 19.73
N SER A 363 45.39 -12.68 20.82
CA SER A 363 44.58 -11.56 21.34
C SER A 363 44.39 -10.39 20.38
N TRP A 364 45.28 -10.22 19.40
CA TRP A 364 45.20 -9.17 18.39
C TRP A 364 44.15 -9.45 17.31
N ALA A 365 43.96 -10.72 16.93
CA ALA A 365 42.97 -11.11 15.92
C ALA A 365 41.55 -11.20 16.52
N GLU A 366 41.40 -11.70 17.75
CA GLU A 366 40.10 -11.90 18.41
C GLU A 366 39.36 -10.58 18.73
N TYR A 367 40.09 -9.47 18.91
CA TYR A 367 39.54 -8.13 19.13
C TYR A 367 38.76 -7.61 17.91
N TRP A 368 39.17 -7.94 16.69
CA TRP A 368 38.55 -7.44 15.46
C TRP A 368 37.37 -8.28 14.95
N ILE A 369 37.16 -9.48 15.49
CA ILE A 369 36.09 -10.42 15.10
C ILE A 369 35.05 -10.66 16.19
N GLY A 370 35.11 -9.94 17.32
CA GLY A 370 34.05 -9.89 18.33
C GLY A 370 33.91 -11.15 19.20
N GLY A 371 34.91 -12.04 19.24
CA GLY A 371 34.92 -13.23 20.08
C GLY A 371 35.62 -14.44 19.45
N LYS A 372 35.68 -15.54 20.20
CA LYS A 372 36.34 -16.79 19.78
C LYS A 372 35.55 -17.51 18.68
N LEU A 373 36.24 -17.93 17.63
CA LEU A 373 35.66 -18.63 16.49
C LEU A 373 35.43 -20.12 16.83
N CYS A 374 34.19 -20.62 16.71
CA CYS A 374 33.86 -22.05 16.77
C CYS A 374 33.56 -22.58 15.35
N LEU A 375 34.27 -23.62 14.90
CA LEU A 375 34.00 -24.31 13.63
C LEU A 375 33.29 -25.65 13.88
N ARG A 376 32.16 -25.90 13.20
CA ARG A 376 31.47 -27.20 13.16
C ARG A 376 31.83 -27.93 11.85
N PHE A 377 32.43 -29.11 11.96
CA PHE A 377 32.68 -30.00 10.82
C PHE A 377 31.50 -30.96 10.66
N ASP A 378 30.67 -30.77 9.64
CA ASP A 378 29.79 -31.81 9.07
C ASP A 378 29.49 -31.45 7.60
N TRP A 379 30.50 -31.55 6.73
CA TRP A 379 30.32 -31.65 5.29
C TRP A 379 31.51 -32.47 4.74
N PHE A 380 31.23 -33.44 3.87
CA PHE A 380 32.11 -34.47 3.27
C PHE A 380 32.15 -35.87 3.91
N SER A 381 31.19 -36.74 3.56
CA SER A 381 31.48 -38.12 3.13
C SER A 381 30.23 -38.84 2.59
N ARG A 382 30.04 -38.88 1.26
CA ARG A 382 29.37 -39.96 0.51
C ARG A 382 29.57 -39.75 -1.00
N ARG A 383 30.79 -40.08 -1.45
CA ARG A 383 31.09 -40.58 -2.80
C ARG A 383 32.23 -41.58 -2.66
N SER A 384 31.88 -42.86 -2.64
CA SER A 384 32.73 -44.02 -2.99
C SER A 384 31.77 -45.12 -3.37
#